data_AF-A0A662FQV4-F1
#
_entry.id   AF-A0A662FQV4-F1
#
_cell.length_a   1.000
_cell.length_b   1.000
_cell.length_c   1.000
_cell.angle_alpha   90.00
_cell.angle_beta   90.00
_cell.angle_gamma   90.00
#
_symmetry.space_group_name_H-M   'P 1'
#
loop_
_entity.id
_entity.type
_entity.pdbx_description
1 polymer ?
#
loop_
_entity_poly.entity_id
_entity_poly.type
_entity_poly.pdbx_seq_one_letter_code
_entity_poly.pdbx_strand_id
1 'polypeptide(L)' 'MVVMGRTKSVGISGRYGARYGTTLRKRVRMIEERRRRPYRCPRCYTLGRMIRISVG' A
#
# COMPACT_ATOMS: atom_id res chain seq x y z
N MET A 1 -1.36 -21.18 -0.19
CA MET A 1 -2.00 -19.85 -0.07
C MET A 1 -2.02 -19.18 -1.44
N VAL A 2 -3.01 -19.51 -2.28
CA VAL A 2 -3.23 -18.75 -3.52
C VAL A 2 -3.90 -17.45 -3.11
N VAL A 3 -3.13 -16.36 -3.07
CA VAL A 3 -3.66 -15.02 -2.83
C VAL A 3 -4.63 -14.71 -3.97
N MET A 4 -5.94 -14.66 -3.71
CA MET A 4 -6.99 -14.31 -4.68
C MET A 4 -6.94 -12.82 -5.05
N GLY A 5 -5.79 -12.37 -5.53
CA GLY A 5 -5.58 -11.04 -6.10
C GLY A 5 -5.42 -11.14 -7.62
N ARG A 6 -5.85 -10.10 -8.34
CA ARG A 6 -5.67 -9.97 -9.81
C ARG A 6 -4.21 -10.11 -10.27
N THR A 7 -3.24 -10.09 -9.35
CA THR A 7 -1.80 -10.15 -9.65
C THR A 7 -1.08 -11.06 -8.68
N LYS A 8 -0.11 -11.84 -9.17
CA LYS A 8 0.69 -12.79 -8.36
C LYS A 8 1.71 -12.10 -7.44
N SER A 9 2.39 -11.06 -7.93
CA SER A 9 3.55 -10.47 -7.24
C SER A 9 3.54 -8.93 -7.12
N VAL A 10 2.87 -8.23 -8.03
CA VAL A 10 2.98 -6.77 -8.15
C VAL A 10 2.01 -5.98 -7.27
N GLY A 11 0.84 -6.53 -6.94
CA GLY A 11 -0.13 -5.91 -6.04
C GLY A 11 -0.52 -4.48 -6.46
N ILE A 12 -0.51 -3.55 -5.50
CA ILE A 12 -0.87 -2.13 -5.68
C ILE A 12 0.01 -1.42 -6.73
N SER A 13 1.27 -1.84 -6.89
CA SER A 13 2.20 -1.32 -7.89
C SER A 13 1.96 -1.91 -9.29
N GLY A 14 0.88 -2.68 -9.48
CA GLY A 14 0.38 -3.13 -10.79
C GLY A 14 0.04 -1.98 -11.73
N ARG A 15 -0.38 -0.81 -11.20
CA ARG A 15 -0.73 0.39 -11.98
C ARG A 15 0.38 0.91 -12.90
N TYR A 16 1.63 0.60 -12.59
CA TYR A 16 2.78 1.08 -13.36
C TYR A 16 3.02 0.27 -14.65
N GLY A 17 2.35 -0.89 -14.83
CA GLY A 17 2.53 -1.72 -16.02
C GLY A 17 3.95 -2.27 -16.13
N ALA A 18 4.55 -2.22 -17.32
CA ALA A 18 5.95 -2.64 -17.53
C ALA A 18 6.99 -1.56 -17.15
N ARG A 19 6.57 -0.37 -16.71
CA ARG A 19 7.45 0.79 -16.52
C ARG A 19 8.27 0.70 -15.22
N TYR A 20 9.40 1.40 -15.19
CA TYR A 20 10.27 1.66 -14.03
C TYR A 20 11.02 0.45 -13.44
N GLY A 21 10.86 -0.74 -14.00
CA GLY A 21 11.58 -1.95 -13.54
C GLY A 21 11.10 -2.49 -12.18
N THR A 22 11.67 -3.62 -11.77
CA THR A 22 11.17 -4.39 -10.62
C THR A 22 11.58 -3.79 -9.27
N THR A 23 12.80 -3.25 -9.17
CA THR A 23 13.37 -2.70 -7.93
C THR A 23 12.59 -1.49 -7.42
N LEU A 24 12.33 -0.51 -8.29
CA LEU A 24 11.56 0.68 -7.95
C LEU A 24 10.12 0.32 -7.57
N ARG A 25 9.48 -0.58 -8.32
CA ARG A 25 8.10 -1.02 -8.01
C ARG A 25 8.00 -1.74 -6.68
N LYS A 26 8.97 -2.57 -6.30
CA LYS A 26 9.01 -3.20 -4.98
C LYS A 26 9.14 -2.16 -3.85
N ARG A 27 9.97 -1.14 -4.02
CA ARG A 27 10.11 -0.04 -3.03
C ARG A 27 8.83 0.75 -2.88
N VAL A 28 8.21 1.16 -3.99
CA VAL A 28 6.94 1.90 -3.97
C VAL A 28 5.82 1.06 -3.35
N ARG A 29 5.76 -0.24 -3.67
CA ARG A 29 4.79 -1.17 -3.07
C ARG A 29 4.84 -1.14 -1.55
N MET A 30 6.03 -1.24 -0.96
CA MET A 30 6.20 -1.21 0.50
C MET A 30 5.70 0.10 1.12
N ILE A 31 5.98 1.24 0.46
CA ILE A 31 5.55 2.56 0.92
C ILE A 31 4.02 2.69 0.85
N GLU A 32 3.41 2.26 -0.25
CA GLU A 32 1.96 2.36 -0.45
C GLU A 32 1.16 1.38 0.43
N GLU A 33 1.67 0.16 0.64
CA GLU A 33 1.09 -0.80 1.58
C GLU A 33 1.09 -0.24 3.00
N ARG A 34 2.21 0.36 3.44
CA ARG A 34 2.28 1.05 4.73
C ARG A 34 1.26 2.19 4.80
N ARG A 35 1.20 3.06 3.78
CA ARG A 35 0.30 4.22 3.75
C ARG A 35 -1.19 3.83 3.82
N ARG A 36 -1.59 2.75 3.15
CA ARG A 36 -3.00 2.30 3.09
C ARG A 36 -3.40 1.41 4.25
N ARG A 37 -2.46 1.01 5.11
CA ARG A 37 -2.75 0.19 6.28
C ARG A 37 -3.74 0.92 7.20
N PRO A 38 -4.73 0.24 7.80
CA PRO A 38 -5.55 0.86 8.83
C PRO A 38 -4.68 1.22 10.04
N TYR A 39 -4.70 2.49 10.41
CA TYR A 39 -4.06 3.00 11.61
C TYR A 39 -5.09 3.13 12.74
N ARG A 40 -4.62 2.96 13.98
CA ARG A 40 -5.40 3.26 15.18
C ARG A 40 -5.31 4.75 15.45
N CYS A 41 -6.46 5.39 15.68
CA CYS A 41 -6.49 6.78 16.11
C CYS A 41 -5.83 6.89 17.50
N PRO A 42 -4.86 7.79 17.73
CA PRO A 42 -4.21 7.96 19.04
C PRO A 42 -5.15 8.53 20.10
N ARG A 43 -6.29 9.11 19.70
CA ARG A 43 -7.29 9.70 20.61
C ARG A 43 -8.32 8.68 21.08
N CYS A 44 -8.97 8.00 20.13
CA CYS A 44 -10.14 7.15 20.41
C CYS A 44 -9.88 5.65 20.15
N TYR A 45 -8.66 5.27 19.75
CA TYR A 45 -8.20 3.89 19.49
C TYR A 45 -9.02 3.05 18.50
N THR A 46 -10.04 3.64 17.89
CA THR A 46 -10.83 3.01 16.83
C THR A 46 -9.94 2.77 15.60
N LEU A 47 -10.14 1.60 15.00
CA LEU A 47 -9.47 1.19 13.76
C LEU A 47 -10.18 1.85 12.57
N GLY A 48 -9.42 2.45 11.65
CA GLY A 48 -9.92 2.73 10.29
C GLY A 48 -10.34 4.17 9.98
N ARG A 49 -10.14 5.13 10.89
CA ARG A 49 -10.51 6.55 10.65
C ARG A 49 -9.32 7.49 10.45
N MET A 50 -8.09 6.96 10.39
CA MET A 50 -6.88 7.76 10.19
C MET A 50 -6.32 7.54 8.79
N ILE A 51 -6.48 8.57 7.94
CA ILE A 51 -6.00 8.61 6.56
C ILE A 51 -4.97 9.74 6.44
N ARG A 52 -3.89 9.50 5.70
CA ARG A 52 -2.89 10.54 5.42
C ARG A 52 -3.42 11.55 4.42
N ILE A 53 -3.77 12.76 4.89
CA ILE A 53 -4.27 13.89 4.08
C ILE A 53 -3.12 14.53 3.29
N SER A 54 -1.99 14.84 3.96
CA SER A 54 -0.86 15.55 3.38
C SER A 54 0.49 14.85 3.67
N VAL A 55 1.55 15.36 3.04
CA VAL A 55 2.93 15.01 3.39
C VAL A 55 3.36 15.84 4.60
N GLY A 56 3.24 15.25 5.79
CA GLY A 56 3.63 15.86 7.08
C GLY A 56 2.85 15.20 8.20
#